data_AF-A0A434RVJ6-F1
#
_entry.id   AF-A0A434RVJ6-F1
#
_cell.length_a   1.000
_cell.length_b   1.000
_cell.length_c   1.000
_cell.angle_alpha   90.00
_cell.angle_beta   90.00
_cell.angle_gamma   90.00
#
_symmetry.space_group_name_H-M   'P 1'
#
loop_
_entity.id
_entity.type
_entity.pdbx_description
1 polymer ?
#
loop_
_entity_poly.entity_id
_entity_poly.type
_entity_poly.pdbx_seq_one_letter_code
_entity_poly.pdbx_strand_id
1 'polypeptide(L)' 'MATTIANLTAKADGSMEGVFATLRVNAPITLIPNANKARGDAPDYRIVNKRTGFE' A
#
# COMPACT_ATOMS: atom_id res chain seq x y z
N MET A 1 0.36 -17.17 -2.24
CA MET A 1 1.82 -16.97 -2.34
C MET A 1 2.16 -15.77 -1.50
N ALA A 2 2.95 -15.92 -0.44
CA ALA A 2 3.42 -14.79 0.36
C ALA A 2 4.60 -14.12 -0.36
N THR A 3 4.59 -12.80 -0.49
CA THR A 3 5.72 -12.03 -1.02
C THR A 3 6.63 -11.66 0.15
N THR A 4 7.85 -12.20 0.17
CA THR A 4 8.87 -11.79 1.13
C THR A 4 9.41 -10.42 0.72
N ILE A 5 9.31 -9.43 1.62
CA ILE A 5 9.70 -8.03 1.36
C ILE A 5 11.03 -7.64 2.01
N ALA A 6 11.54 -8.50 2.90
CA ALA A 6 12.84 -8.34 3.53
C ALA A 6 13.37 -9.71 3.96
N ASN A 7 14.68 -9.89 3.84
CA ASN A 7 15.39 -10.99 4.49
C ASN A 7 16.38 -10.39 5.47
N LEU A 8 16.32 -10.82 6.72
CA LEU A 8 17.19 -10.37 7.80
C LEU A 8 17.96 -11.55 8.38
N THR A 9 19.23 -11.33 8.72
CA THR A 9 20.12 -12.28 9.37
C THR A 9 20.42 -11.75 10.77
N ALA A 10 20.18 -12.59 11.78
CA ALA A 10 20.54 -12.28 13.16
C ALA A 10 22.06 -12.45 13.37
N LYS A 11 22.68 -11.47 14.01
CA LYS A 11 24.09 -11.48 14.39
C LYS A 11 24.26 -11.97 15.84
N ALA A 12 25.49 -12.35 16.20
CA ALA A 12 25.82 -12.85 17.53
C ALA A 12 25.60 -11.82 18.65
N ASP A 13 25.60 -10.53 18.33
CA ASP A 13 25.32 -9.42 19.25
C ASP A 13 23.81 -9.14 19.43
N GLY A 14 22.94 -9.94 18.81
CA GLY A 14 21.48 -9.81 18.89
C GLY A 14 20.89 -8.78 17.91
N SER A 15 21.72 -8.06 17.15
CA SER A 15 21.23 -7.19 16.07
C SER A 15 20.83 -7.99 14.83
N MET A 16 20.04 -7.37 13.94
CA MET A 16 19.62 -7.97 12.67
C MET A 16 19.99 -7.06 11.50
N GLU A 17 20.53 -7.64 10.44
CA GLU A 17 20.89 -6.91 9.22
C GLU A 17 20.36 -7.64 7.99
N GLY A 18 19.98 -6.90 6.95
CA GLY A 18 19.64 -7.50 5.68
C GLY A 18 19.12 -6.50 4.66
N VAL A 19 18.50 -7.02 3.61
CA VAL A 19 18.08 -6.22 2.45
C VAL A 19 16.57 -6.07 2.44
N PHE A 20 16.10 -4.82 2.44
CA PHE A 20 14.71 -4.47 2.21
C PHE A 20 14.46 -4.36 0.70
N ALA A 21 13.49 -5.11 0.18
CA ALA A 21 13.14 -5.06 -1.22
C ALA A 21 12.25 -3.86 -1.53
N THR A 22 12.49 -3.22 -2.67
CA THR A 22 11.58 -2.18 -3.17
C THR A 22 10.31 -2.82 -3.71
N LEU A 23 9.17 -2.47 -3.11
CA LEU A 23 7.85 -2.94 -3.55
C LEU A 23 7.33 -2.07 -4.69
N ARG A 24 7.21 -2.65 -5.89
CA ARG A 24 6.42 -2.07 -6.98
C ARG A 24 5.02 -2.69 -6.98
N VAL A 25 4.02 -1.89 -6.62
CA VAL A 25 2.61 -2.31 -6.62
C VAL A 25 1.95 -1.82 -7.90
N ASN A 26 1.61 -2.74 -8.80
CA ASN A 26 0.76 -2.46 -9.95
C ASN A 26 -0.65 -3.01 -9.64
N ALA A 27 -1.65 -2.15 -9.53
CA ALA A 27 -3.03 -2.55 -9.29
C ALA A 27 -4.01 -1.77 -10.19
N PRO A 28 -5.07 -2.41 -10.71
CA PRO A 28 -6.12 -1.70 -11.44
C PRO A 28 -6.93 -0.83 -10.48
N ILE A 29 -6.93 0.47 -10.74
CA ILE A 29 -7.69 1.45 -9.97
C ILE A 29 -8.83 2.03 -10.80
N THR A 30 -9.81 2.63 -10.14
CA THR A 30 -10.89 3.38 -10.78
C THR A 30 -11.17 4.65 -9.99
N LEU A 31 -11.49 5.73 -10.71
CA LEU A 31 -11.87 7.00 -10.15
C LEU A 31 -13.40 7.07 -10.04
N ILE A 32 -13.94 7.35 -8.86
CA ILE A 32 -15.38 7.50 -8.65
C ILE A 32 -15.70 8.85 -8.00
N PRO A 33 -16.85 9.49 -8.29
CA PRO A 33 -17.26 10.71 -7.61
C PRO A 33 -17.37 10.51 -6.09
N ASN A 34 -16.94 11.50 -5.31
CA ASN A 34 -17.08 11.46 -3.86
C ASN A 34 -18.49 11.88 -3.44
N ALA A 35 -19.42 10.93 -3.45
CA ALA A 35 -20.80 11.16 -3.02
C ALA A 35 -20.94 11.58 -1.54
N ASN A 36 -19.93 11.28 -0.70
CA ASN A 36 -19.91 11.58 0.72
C ASN A 36 -19.04 12.79 1.06
N LYS A 37 -18.92 13.75 0.15
CA LYS A 37 -18.14 14.96 0.36
C LYS A 37 -18.70 15.76 1.54
N ALA A 38 -18.06 15.64 2.70
CA ALA A 38 -18.53 16.22 3.96
C ALA A 38 -18.25 17.73 4.09
N ARG A 39 -17.27 18.26 3.33
CA ARG A 39 -16.83 19.66 3.40
C ARG A 39 -16.27 20.12 2.05
N GLY A 40 -16.25 21.43 1.82
CA GLY A 40 -15.89 22.02 0.52
C GLY A 40 -14.46 21.70 0.06
N ASP A 41 -13.53 21.56 1.00
CA ASP A 41 -12.11 21.22 0.78
C ASP A 41 -11.84 19.71 0.68
N ALA A 42 -12.86 18.86 0.88
CA ALA A 42 -12.69 17.42 0.71
C ALA A 42 -12.54 17.07 -0.79
N PRO A 43 -11.83 15.97 -1.11
CA PRO A 43 -11.62 15.55 -2.50
C PRO A 43 -12.93 15.32 -3.25
N ASP A 44 -12.98 15.76 -4.51
CA ASP A 44 -14.14 15.56 -5.39
C ASP A 44 -14.28 14.12 -5.90
N TYR A 45 -13.18 13.36 -5.88
CA TYR A 45 -13.11 12.00 -6.38
C TYR A 45 -12.36 11.09 -5.41
N ARG A 46 -12.71 9.81 -5.46
CA ARG A 46 -12.15 8.71 -4.68
C ARG A 46 -11.42 7.76 -5.62
N ILE A 47 -10.24 7.26 -5.22
CA ILE A 47 -9.46 6.29 -5.99
C ILE A 47 -9.67 4.93 -5.33
N VAL A 48 -10.27 3.97 -6.04
CA VAL A 48 -10.58 2.66 -5.45
C VAL A 48 -9.86 1.57 -6.23
N ASN A 49 -9.26 0.61 -5.51
CA ASN A 49 -8.77 -0.62 -6.11
C ASN A 49 -9.96 -1.48 -6.56
N LYS A 50 -10.06 -1.73 -7.86
CA LYS A 50 -11.23 -2.41 -8.46
C LYS A 50 -11.41 -3.85 -7.96
N ARG A 51 -10.34 -4.52 -7.54
CA ARG A 51 -10.39 -5.92 -7.11
C ARG A 51 -10.83 -6.06 -5.65
N THR A 52 -10.42 -5.13 -4.80
CA THR A 52 -10.59 -5.27 -3.35
C THR A 52 -11.57 -4.27 -2.74
N GLY A 53 -11.92 -3.19 -3.47
CA GLY A 53 -12.81 -2.14 -2.97
C GLY A 53 -12.17 -1.22 -1.93
N PHE A 54 -10.87 -1.40 -1.62
CA PHE A 54 -10.12 -0.49 -0.78
C PHE A 54 -9.82 0.81 -1.53
N GLU A 55 -9.96 1.93 -0.82
CA GLU A 55 -9.67 3.29 -1.25
C GLU A 55 -8.42 3.83 -0.56
#